data_AF-A0ABD5S4X8-F1
#
_entry.id   AF-A0ABD5S4X8-F1
#
_cell.length_a   1.000
_cell.length_b   1.000
_cell.length_c   1.000
_cell.angle_alpha   90.00
_cell.angle_beta   90.00
_cell.angle_gamma   90.00
#
_symmetry.space_group_name_H-M   'P 1'
#
loop_
_entity.id
_entity.type
_entity.pdbx_description
1 polymer ?
#
loop_
_entity_poly.entity_id
_entity_poly.type
_entity_poly.pdbx_seq_one_letter_code
_entity_poly.pdbx_strand_id
1 'polypeptide(L)'
;SVHRADWPEPLGVEADLDAGETAMAVVGALRKYKTDNQLSLNAPVERVEVFGNVDGFEEDVAGVMHVRELESLDREPEIESVVTGIDLDYSTVGPEYGNRVGEIDAGIEAGDYEIDGEVLRVAGVELDPEMFEVERERRYLGEGEMLEAGDAVVVVQN
;
A
#
# COMPACT_ATOMS: atom_id res chain seq x y z
N SER A 1 8.11 -38.69 -30.38
CA SER A 1 8.14 -39.03 -28.94
C SER A 1 9.04 -38.02 -28.27
N VAL A 2 8.55 -37.27 -27.28
CA VAL A 2 9.37 -36.31 -26.50
C VAL A 2 10.57 -36.99 -25.85
N HIS A 3 10.48 -38.30 -25.58
CA HIS A 3 11.54 -39.12 -25.03
C HIS A 3 12.73 -39.37 -25.97
N ARG A 4 12.69 -38.90 -27.22
CA ARG A 4 13.80 -38.98 -28.20
C ARG A 4 14.27 -37.61 -28.68
N ALA A 5 13.70 -36.54 -28.14
CA ALA A 5 14.15 -35.19 -28.47
C ALA A 5 15.40 -34.87 -27.64
N ASP A 6 16.30 -34.09 -28.24
CA ASP A 6 17.43 -33.54 -27.50
C ASP A 6 16.92 -32.58 -26.43
N TRP A 7 17.70 -32.49 -25.35
CA TRP A 7 17.41 -31.55 -24.28
C TRP A 7 17.56 -30.11 -24.80
N PRO A 8 16.68 -29.17 -24.43
CA PRO A 8 16.83 -27.78 -24.87
C PRO A 8 18.13 -27.18 -24.35
N GLU A 9 18.80 -26.44 -25.23
CA GLU A 9 19.94 -25.61 -24.84
C GLU A 9 19.43 -24.26 -24.30
N PRO A 10 20.13 -23.65 -23.32
CA PRO A 10 19.77 -22.32 -22.84
C PRO A 10 19.81 -21.30 -23.97
N LEU A 11 18.80 -20.43 -24.03
CA LEU A 11 18.68 -19.41 -25.08
C LEU A 11 19.73 -18.29 -24.98
N GLY A 12 20.47 -18.22 -23.86
CA GLY A 12 21.49 -17.19 -23.64
C GLY A 12 20.92 -15.77 -23.48
N VAL A 13 19.63 -15.66 -23.12
CA VAL A 13 18.98 -14.38 -22.84
C VAL A 13 19.19 -14.00 -21.38
N GLU A 14 19.56 -12.74 -21.15
CA GLU A 14 19.52 -12.14 -19.82
C GLU A 14 18.11 -11.62 -19.58
N ALA A 15 17.48 -12.07 -18.49
CA ALA A 15 16.18 -11.59 -18.07
C ALA A 15 16.36 -10.43 -17.08
N ASP A 16 15.52 -9.40 -17.20
CA ASP A 16 15.39 -8.39 -16.17
C ASP A 16 14.61 -8.99 -14.99
N LEU A 17 15.36 -9.45 -13.99
CA LEU A 17 14.79 -10.07 -12.80
C LEU A 17 14.03 -9.07 -11.94
N ASP A 18 14.55 -7.84 -11.83
CA ASP A 18 13.96 -6.81 -10.98
C ASP A 18 12.60 -6.36 -11.56
N ALA A 19 12.51 -6.18 -12.88
CA ALA A 19 11.24 -5.91 -13.57
C ALA A 19 10.25 -7.07 -13.39
N GLY A 20 10.72 -8.32 -13.49
CA GLY A 20 9.89 -9.50 -13.30
C GLY A 20 9.35 -9.65 -11.88
N GLU A 21 10.19 -9.38 -10.87
CA GLU A 21 9.79 -9.38 -9.46
C GLU A 21 8.76 -8.29 -9.16
N THR A 22 8.97 -7.09 -9.71
CA THR A 22 8.02 -5.98 -9.60
C THR A 22 6.69 -6.33 -10.26
N ALA A 23 6.72 -6.89 -11.47
CA ALA A 23 5.50 -7.33 -12.17
C ALA A 23 4.72 -8.39 -11.37
N MET A 24 5.41 -9.33 -10.72
CA MET A 24 4.76 -10.30 -9.82
C MET A 24 4.13 -9.63 -8.60
N ALA A 25 4.80 -8.64 -8.00
CA ALA A 25 4.26 -7.87 -6.88
C ALA A 25 2.99 -7.09 -7.29
N VAL A 26 3.00 -6.46 -8.47
CA VAL A 26 1.83 -5.75 -9.04
C VAL A 26 0.66 -6.71 -9.26
N VAL A 27 0.90 -7.89 -9.85
CA VAL A 27 -0.15 -8.92 -10.01
C VAL A 27 -0.71 -9.35 -8.66
N GLY A 28 0.14 -9.51 -7.64
CA GLY A 28 -0.27 -9.81 -6.27
C GLY A 28 -1.18 -8.73 -5.68
N ALA A 29 -0.78 -7.47 -5.80
CA ALA A 29 -1.53 -6.31 -5.31
C ALA A 29 -2.91 -6.20 -5.99
N LEU A 30 -2.97 -6.27 -7.33
CA LEU A 30 -4.22 -6.22 -8.08
C LEU A 30 -5.14 -7.40 -7.74
N ARG A 31 -4.59 -8.60 -7.52
CA ARG A 31 -5.37 -9.78 -7.10
C ARG A 31 -5.98 -9.58 -5.72
N LYS A 32 -5.22 -9.01 -4.78
CA LYS A 32 -5.70 -8.66 -3.44
C LYS A 32 -6.80 -7.59 -3.53
N TYR A 33 -6.58 -6.51 -4.29
CA TYR A 33 -7.57 -5.46 -4.54
C TYR A 33 -8.92 -6.04 -5.00
N LYS A 34 -8.91 -6.93 -6.01
CA LYS A 34 -10.14 -7.58 -6.47
C LYS A 34 -10.80 -8.41 -5.37
N THR A 35 -10.01 -9.13 -4.57
CA THR A 35 -10.54 -9.95 -3.47
C THR A 35 -11.19 -9.09 -2.40
N ASP A 36 -10.51 -8.02 -1.98
CA ASP A 36 -10.99 -7.09 -0.94
C ASP A 36 -12.27 -6.36 -1.41
N ASN A 37 -12.37 -6.07 -2.71
CA ASN A 37 -13.54 -5.48 -3.35
C ASN A 37 -14.59 -6.50 -3.84
N GLN A 38 -14.46 -7.79 -3.49
CA GLN A 38 -15.37 -8.88 -3.89
C GLN A 38 -15.59 -9.00 -5.40
N LEU A 39 -14.61 -8.58 -6.19
CA LEU A 39 -14.59 -8.72 -7.64
C LEU A 39 -14.09 -10.11 -8.04
N SER A 40 -14.67 -10.66 -9.11
CA SER A 40 -14.13 -11.87 -9.73
C SER A 40 -12.71 -11.61 -10.27
N LEU A 41 -11.82 -12.60 -10.23
CA LEU A 41 -10.46 -12.45 -10.77
C LEU A 41 -10.43 -12.08 -12.26
N ASN A 42 -11.48 -12.46 -13.01
CA ASN A 42 -11.65 -12.08 -14.41
C ASN A 42 -12.47 -10.80 -14.65
N ALA A 43 -12.97 -10.15 -13.59
CA ALA A 43 -13.64 -8.86 -13.73
C ALA A 43 -12.63 -7.85 -14.29
N PRO A 44 -13.00 -7.02 -15.27
CA PRO A 44 -12.05 -6.12 -15.87
C PRO A 44 -11.74 -4.95 -14.92
N VAL A 45 -10.53 -4.42 -15.00
CA VAL A 45 -10.11 -3.18 -14.33
C VAL A 45 -9.95 -2.11 -15.40
N GLU A 46 -10.54 -0.91 -15.23
CA GLU A 46 -10.52 0.11 -16.28
C GLU A 46 -9.10 0.62 -16.54
N ARG A 47 -8.43 1.16 -15.52
CA ARG A 47 -7.07 1.69 -15.67
C ARG A 47 -6.20 1.38 -14.45
N VAL A 48 -4.94 1.08 -14.71
CA VAL A 48 -3.90 0.87 -13.70
C VAL A 48 -2.67 1.68 -14.07
N GLU A 49 -2.19 2.49 -13.14
CA GLU A 49 -0.91 3.18 -13.24
C GLU A 49 0.09 2.48 -12.31
N VAL A 50 1.24 2.07 -12.84
CA VAL A 50 2.31 1.42 -12.09
C VAL A 50 3.48 2.39 -11.99
N PHE A 51 3.79 2.81 -10.76
CA PHE A 51 4.96 3.61 -10.43
C PHE A 51 6.07 2.66 -9.97
N GLY A 52 6.80 2.10 -10.92
CA GLY A 52 7.84 1.09 -10.72
C GLY A 52 8.22 0.37 -12.02
N ASN A 53 9.40 -0.24 -12.07
CA ASN A 53 9.88 -0.91 -13.28
C ASN A 53 9.12 -2.21 -13.54
N VAL A 54 8.35 -2.26 -14.63
CA VAL A 54 7.69 -3.48 -15.13
C VAL A 54 8.00 -3.70 -16.62
N ASP A 55 9.12 -3.15 -17.09
CA ASP A 55 9.51 -3.14 -18.50
C ASP A 55 9.51 -4.55 -19.09
N GLY A 56 8.75 -4.74 -20.15
CA GLY A 56 8.63 -6.02 -20.85
C GLY A 56 7.61 -6.99 -20.26
N PHE A 57 6.90 -6.61 -19.19
CA PHE A 57 5.86 -7.41 -18.53
C PHE A 57 4.48 -6.74 -18.51
N GLU A 58 4.31 -5.57 -19.11
CA GLU A 58 3.09 -4.76 -19.08
C GLU A 58 1.88 -5.54 -19.64
N GLU A 59 2.08 -6.20 -20.79
CA GLU A 59 1.04 -7.01 -21.43
C GLU A 59 0.67 -8.25 -20.60
N ASP A 60 1.66 -8.86 -19.93
CA ASP A 60 1.44 -10.01 -19.07
C ASP A 60 0.64 -9.63 -17.81
N VAL A 61 1.00 -8.52 -17.17
CA VAL A 61 0.27 -7.98 -16.01
C VAL A 61 -1.16 -7.63 -16.41
N ALA A 62 -1.33 -6.86 -17.50
CA ALA A 62 -2.63 -6.45 -17.98
C ALA A 62 -3.50 -7.66 -18.37
N GLY A 63 -2.92 -8.65 -19.04
CA GLY A 63 -3.59 -9.87 -19.46
C GLY A 63 -4.05 -10.74 -18.28
N VAL A 64 -3.16 -11.01 -17.32
CA VAL A 64 -3.48 -11.85 -16.15
C VAL A 64 -4.52 -11.18 -15.25
N MET A 65 -4.45 -9.85 -15.11
CA MET A 65 -5.33 -9.10 -14.22
C MET A 65 -6.51 -8.44 -14.94
N HIS A 66 -6.71 -8.70 -16.22
CA HIS A 66 -7.81 -8.14 -17.02
C HIS A 66 -7.88 -6.61 -16.96
N VAL A 67 -6.74 -5.94 -16.99
CA VAL A 67 -6.64 -4.48 -17.03
C VAL A 67 -6.83 -4.01 -18.47
N ARG A 68 -7.68 -3.00 -18.71
CA ARG A 68 -7.90 -2.46 -20.06
C ARG A 68 -6.80 -1.50 -20.48
N GLU A 69 -6.34 -0.66 -19.56
CA GLU A 69 -5.26 0.29 -19.77
C GLU A 69 -4.25 0.19 -18.63
N LEU A 70 -3.02 -0.23 -18.94
CA LEU A 70 -1.90 -0.24 -18.00
C LEU A 70 -0.86 0.76 -18.47
N GLU A 71 -0.47 1.67 -17.59
CA GLU A 71 0.58 2.65 -17.84
C GLU A 71 1.71 2.46 -16.81
N SER A 72 2.93 2.27 -17.29
CA SER A 72 4.14 2.29 -16.46
C SER A 72 4.71 3.70 -16.42
N LEU A 73 5.05 4.18 -15.22
CA LEU A 73 5.47 5.56 -14.97
C LEU A 73 6.82 5.58 -14.24
N ASP A 74 7.84 6.19 -14.88
CA ASP A 74 9.20 6.34 -14.34
C ASP A 74 9.36 7.47 -13.30
N ARG A 75 8.25 7.93 -12.72
CA ARG A 75 8.23 9.01 -11.74
C ARG A 75 7.76 8.48 -10.40
N GLU A 76 8.07 9.20 -9.32
CA GLU A 76 7.46 8.91 -8.02
C GLU A 76 5.98 9.36 -8.02
N PRO A 77 5.09 8.61 -7.36
CA PRO A 77 3.70 9.02 -7.20
C PRO A 77 3.60 10.21 -6.24
N GLU A 78 2.66 11.10 -6.49
CA GLU A 78 2.33 12.18 -5.55
C GLU A 78 1.51 11.59 -4.40
N ILE A 79 2.17 11.34 -3.27
CA ILE A 79 1.57 10.75 -2.07
C ILE A 79 1.65 11.70 -0.88
N GLU A 80 0.62 11.69 -0.04
CA GLU A 80 0.63 12.34 1.27
C GLU A 80 0.57 11.31 2.39
N SER A 81 1.11 11.65 3.55
CA SER A 81 0.99 10.84 4.76
C SER A 81 -0.11 11.43 5.64
N VAL A 82 -1.15 10.64 5.88
CA VAL A 82 -2.30 11.03 6.70
C VAL A 82 -2.31 10.18 7.96
N VAL A 83 -2.54 10.82 9.11
CA VAL A 83 -2.76 10.08 10.36
C VAL A 83 -4.12 9.39 10.28
N THR A 84 -4.13 8.07 10.40
CA THR A 84 -5.35 7.25 10.36
C THR A 84 -5.79 6.80 11.73
N GLY A 85 -4.87 6.76 12.69
CA GLY A 85 -5.12 6.28 14.04
C GLY A 85 -4.05 6.75 15.01
N ILE A 86 -4.42 6.73 16.29
CA ILE A 86 -3.51 6.92 17.41
C ILE A 86 -3.81 5.82 18.42
N ASP A 87 -2.85 4.95 18.65
CA ASP A 87 -2.95 3.86 19.62
C ASP A 87 -2.26 4.27 20.92
N LEU A 88 -3.00 4.28 22.02
CA LEU A 88 -2.43 4.62 23.33
C LEU A 88 -1.79 3.39 24.00
N ASP A 89 -0.61 3.59 24.59
CA ASP A 89 -0.06 2.64 25.54
C ASP A 89 -0.74 2.80 26.90
N TYR A 90 -1.83 2.07 27.10
CA TYR A 90 -2.58 2.06 28.36
C TYR A 90 -1.76 1.59 29.57
N SER A 91 -0.63 0.91 29.37
CA SER A 91 0.26 0.55 30.47
C SER A 91 0.99 1.76 31.06
N THR A 92 1.14 2.83 30.28
CA THR A 92 1.76 4.10 30.67
C THR A 92 0.70 5.17 30.91
N VAL A 93 -0.21 5.36 29.94
CA VAL A 93 -1.28 6.38 29.97
C VAL A 93 -2.26 6.12 31.12
N GLY A 94 -2.59 4.86 31.39
CA GLY A 94 -3.50 4.46 32.46
C GLY A 94 -3.02 4.90 33.85
N PRO A 95 -1.82 4.47 34.30
CA PRO A 95 -1.26 4.90 35.59
C PRO A 95 -1.04 6.41 35.74
N GLU A 96 -0.69 7.11 34.66
CA GLU A 96 -0.35 8.53 34.73
C GLU A 96 -1.58 9.45 34.73
N TYR A 97 -2.56 9.18 33.87
CA TYR A 97 -3.72 10.05 33.68
C TYR A 97 -5.02 9.53 34.29
N GLY A 98 -5.08 8.24 34.64
CA GLY A 98 -6.16 7.63 35.42
C GLY A 98 -7.56 7.93 34.88
N ASN A 99 -8.32 8.77 35.60
CA ASN A 99 -9.69 9.11 35.21
C ASN A 99 -9.78 9.95 33.92
N ARG A 100 -8.67 10.56 33.46
CA ARG A 100 -8.64 11.37 32.22
C ARG A 100 -8.47 10.56 30.95
N VAL A 101 -8.15 9.26 31.04
CA VAL A 101 -7.95 8.40 29.86
C VAL A 101 -9.17 8.41 28.94
N GLY A 102 -10.38 8.33 29.49
CA GLY A 102 -11.60 8.41 28.68
C GLY A 102 -11.80 9.76 27.98
N GLU A 103 -11.27 10.86 28.51
CA GLU A 103 -11.28 12.16 27.83
C GLU A 103 -10.25 12.20 26.69
N ILE A 104 -9.10 11.55 26.88
CA ILE A 104 -8.04 11.41 25.86
C ILE A 104 -8.57 10.58 24.69
N ASP A 105 -9.16 9.40 24.94
CA ASP A 105 -9.75 8.54 23.91
C ASP A 105 -10.82 9.30 23.10
N ALA A 106 -11.73 9.97 23.79
CA ALA A 106 -12.78 10.74 23.14
C ALA A 106 -12.22 11.89 22.27
N GLY A 107 -11.14 12.54 22.72
CA GLY A 107 -10.46 13.59 21.94
C GLY A 107 -9.80 13.05 20.68
N ILE A 108 -9.16 11.87 20.77
CA ILE A 108 -8.55 11.18 19.62
C ILE A 108 -9.64 10.78 18.61
N GLU A 109 -10.71 10.12 19.07
CA GLU A 109 -11.83 9.69 18.22
C GLU A 109 -12.53 10.88 17.53
N ALA A 110 -12.60 12.04 18.20
CA ALA A 110 -13.17 13.26 17.64
C ALA A 110 -12.25 13.99 16.65
N GLY A 111 -10.97 13.62 16.58
CA GLY A 111 -9.95 14.38 15.84
C GLY A 111 -9.55 15.69 16.52
N ASP A 112 -9.92 15.88 17.79
CA ASP A 112 -9.63 17.06 18.60
C ASP A 112 -8.25 16.95 19.27
N TYR A 113 -7.22 16.74 18.47
CA TYR A 113 -5.84 16.62 18.90
C TYR A 113 -4.87 17.37 17.98
N GLU A 114 -3.66 17.62 18.48
CA GLU A 114 -2.58 18.21 17.70
C GLU A 114 -1.29 17.40 17.94
N ILE A 115 -0.57 17.09 16.86
CA ILE A 115 0.76 16.48 16.94
C ILE A 115 1.78 17.56 16.59
N ASP A 116 2.62 17.90 17.56
CA ASP A 116 3.71 18.87 17.42
C ASP A 116 5.05 18.17 17.63
N GLY A 117 5.71 17.85 16.51
CA GLY A 117 6.88 16.97 16.51
C GLY A 117 6.51 15.54 16.93
N GLU A 118 6.96 15.13 18.11
CA GLU A 118 6.72 13.81 18.67
C GLU A 118 5.70 13.83 19.83
N VAL A 119 5.18 15.01 20.19
CA VAL A 119 4.25 15.18 21.31
C VAL A 119 2.81 15.23 20.81
N LEU A 120 1.93 14.45 21.43
CA LEU A 120 0.49 14.49 21.18
C LEU A 120 -0.21 15.35 22.23
N ARG A 121 -0.93 16.37 21.78
CA ARG A 121 -1.78 17.22 22.61
C ARG A 121 -3.24 16.87 22.39
N VAL A 122 -3.93 16.45 23.45
CA VAL A 122 -5.35 16.07 23.40
C VAL A 122 -5.97 16.24 24.77
N ALA A 123 -7.25 16.64 24.84
CA ALA A 123 -7.96 16.85 26.11
C ALA A 123 -7.21 17.72 27.15
N GLY A 124 -6.35 18.65 26.67
CA GLY A 124 -5.52 19.51 27.52
C GLY A 124 -4.41 18.76 28.29
N VAL A 125 -3.97 17.58 27.84
CA VAL A 125 -2.70 16.95 28.24
C VAL A 125 -1.72 16.95 27.09
N GLU A 126 -0.44 16.81 27.43
CA GLU A 126 0.63 16.46 26.51
C GLU A 126 1.04 15.02 26.83
N LEU A 127 1.05 14.16 25.83
CA LEU A 127 1.48 12.76 25.89
C LEU A 127 2.87 12.66 25.27
N ASP A 128 3.78 12.00 25.98
CA ASP A 128 5.13 11.71 25.48
C ASP A 128 5.10 10.66 24.36
N PRO A 129 6.12 10.61 23.48
CA PRO A 129 6.16 9.68 22.35
C PRO A 129 6.13 8.20 22.74
N GLU A 130 6.51 7.89 23.98
CA GLU A 130 6.47 6.52 24.53
C GLU A 130 5.04 6.08 24.91
N MET A 131 4.10 7.02 24.98
CA MET A 131 2.73 6.79 25.45
C MET A 131 1.74 6.48 24.35
N PHE A 132 2.13 6.64 23.09
CA PHE A 132 1.26 6.41 21.95
C PHE A 132 2.04 6.03 20.69
N GLU A 133 1.37 5.36 19.78
CA GLU A 133 1.82 5.10 18.41
C GLU A 133 0.89 5.82 17.44
N VAL A 134 1.45 6.45 16.40
CA VAL A 134 0.66 7.11 15.37
C VAL A 134 0.64 6.23 14.14
N GLU A 135 -0.54 5.70 13.83
CA GLU A 135 -0.78 5.01 12.58
C GLU A 135 -0.87 6.04 11.45
N ARG A 136 -0.02 5.87 10.44
CA ARG A 136 0.00 6.73 9.25
C ARG A 136 -0.22 5.88 8.01
N GLU A 137 -1.14 6.33 7.18
CA GLU A 137 -1.38 5.76 5.86
C GLU A 137 -0.84 6.70 4.79
N ARG A 138 -0.18 6.13 3.79
CA ARG A 138 0.21 6.85 2.58
C ARG A 138 -0.99 6.83 1.63
N ARG A 139 -1.41 8.01 1.16
CA ARG A 139 -2.52 8.15 0.21
C ARG A 139 -2.05 8.83 -1.05
N TYR A 140 -2.54 8.33 -2.18
CA TYR A 140 -2.31 8.98 -3.47
C TYR A 140 -3.15 10.26 -3.56
N LEU A 141 -2.53 11.34 -4.02
CA LEU A 141 -3.17 12.66 -4.15
C LEU A 141 -4.02 12.80 -5.42
N GLY A 142 -3.84 11.92 -6.40
CA GLY A 142 -4.63 11.89 -7.63
C GLY A 142 -5.90 11.05 -7.52
N GLU A 143 -6.51 10.74 -8.67
CA GLU A 143 -7.69 9.89 -8.74
C GLU A 143 -7.31 8.40 -8.74
N GLY A 144 -7.97 7.61 -7.88
CA GLY A 144 -7.81 6.15 -7.81
C GLY A 144 -7.43 5.64 -6.43
N GLU A 145 -7.43 4.32 -6.28
CA GLU A 145 -7.03 3.62 -5.07
C GLU A 145 -5.56 3.24 -5.14
N MET A 146 -4.78 3.66 -4.13
CA MET A 146 -3.36 3.33 -4.04
C MET A 146 -3.17 1.95 -3.41
N LEU A 147 -2.34 1.11 -4.04
CA LEU A 147 -1.94 -0.20 -3.55
C LEU A 147 -0.42 -0.26 -3.45
N GLU A 148 0.07 -0.86 -2.37
CA GLU A 148 1.49 -1.17 -2.22
C GLU A 148 1.81 -2.53 -2.89
N ALA A 149 2.86 -2.54 -3.72
CA ALA A 149 3.28 -3.70 -4.51
C ALA A 149 4.79 -3.89 -4.41
N GLY A 150 5.28 -4.30 -3.24
CA GLY A 150 6.72 -4.37 -2.97
C GLY A 150 7.32 -2.97 -2.98
N ASP A 151 8.33 -2.74 -3.84
CA ASP A 151 8.94 -1.42 -4.02
C ASP A 151 8.17 -0.53 -5.03
N ALA A 152 7.15 -1.07 -5.70
CA ALA A 152 6.29 -0.30 -6.60
C ALA A 152 5.00 0.17 -5.92
N VAL A 153 4.44 1.25 -6.45
CA VAL A 153 3.10 1.73 -6.10
C VAL A 153 2.18 1.54 -7.31
N VAL A 154 0.97 1.07 -7.05
CA VAL A 154 -0.04 0.84 -8.08
C VAL A 154 -1.26 1.69 -7.78
N VAL A 155 -1.77 2.43 -8.76
CA VAL A 155 -3.02 3.20 -8.64
C VAL A 155 -4.08 2.56 -9.52
N VAL A 156 -5.20 2.17 -8.92
CA VAL A 156 -6.32 1.54 -9.61
C VAL A 156 -7.47 2.53 -9.79
N GLN A 157 -7.95 2.66 -11.01
CA GLN A 157 -9.16 3.40 -11.36
C GLN A 157 -10.14 2.39 -11.98
N ASN A 158 -11.26 2.13 -11.31
CA ASN A 158 -12.21 1.06 -11.68
C ASN A 158 -13.66 1.51 -11.59
#